data_AF-A0A392RLE1-F1
#
_entry.id   AF-A0A392RLE1-F1
#
_cell.length_a   1.000
_cell.length_b   1.000
_cell.length_c   1.000
_cell.angle_alpha   90.00
_cell.angle_beta   90.00
_cell.angle_gamma   90.00
#
_symmetry.space_group_name_H-M   'P 1'
#
loop_
_entity.id
_entity.type
_entity.pdbx_description
1 polymer ?
#
loop_
_entity_poly.entity_id
_entity_poly.type
_entity_poly.pdbx_seq_one_letter_code
_entity_poly.pdbx_strand_id
1 'polypeptide(L)'
;MGPKKSTGSKKLKTGASTSQATSPYDAERFSSLTQFERYQGLQKRKIWSEKQFNLTPDGQFRHFISSMDDRNWGRLINPPSSINVDLVREFYANVMPIDEDEPYSFTTMVRGRALG
;
A
#
# COMPACT_ATOMS: atom_id res chain seq x y z
N MET A 1 -57.50 -43.07 -26.18
CA MET A 1 -56.67 -44.28 -26.39
C MET A 1 -55.29 -43.82 -26.88
N GLY A 2 -54.21 -44.42 -26.35
CA GLY A 2 -52.85 -43.84 -26.14
C GLY A 2 -51.92 -43.66 -27.36
N PRO A 3 -50.57 -43.56 -27.21
CA PRO A 3 -49.70 -43.86 -26.03
C PRO A 3 -48.67 -42.75 -25.61
N LYS A 4 -47.90 -43.09 -24.55
CA LYS A 4 -46.95 -42.31 -23.71
C LYS A 4 -45.48 -42.26 -24.21
N LYS A 5 -44.68 -41.40 -23.52
CA LYS A 5 -43.22 -41.47 -23.14
C LYS A 5 -42.35 -40.38 -23.78
N SER A 6 -41.28 -39.83 -23.21
CA SER A 6 -40.72 -39.68 -21.85
C SER A 6 -39.42 -38.86 -22.01
N THR A 7 -39.07 -38.08 -20.99
CA THR A 7 -37.69 -37.71 -20.59
C THR A 7 -36.71 -37.11 -21.61
N GLY A 8 -36.38 -35.84 -21.41
CA GLY A 8 -35.20 -35.21 -22.01
C GLY A 8 -34.80 -33.95 -21.25
N SER A 9 -34.35 -34.09 -20.00
CA SER A 9 -33.68 -33.02 -19.26
C SER A 9 -32.37 -32.68 -19.97
N LYS A 10 -32.41 -31.76 -20.96
CA LYS A 10 -31.20 -31.23 -21.56
C LYS A 10 -30.49 -30.39 -20.50
N LYS A 11 -29.38 -30.96 -20.00
CA LYS A 11 -28.34 -30.29 -19.23
C LYS A 11 -28.21 -28.84 -19.69
N LEU A 12 -28.53 -27.91 -18.79
CA LEU A 12 -28.06 -26.55 -18.89
C LEU A 12 -26.53 -26.65 -18.99
N LYS A 13 -26.01 -26.29 -20.16
CA LYS A 13 -24.58 -26.17 -20.40
C LYS A 13 -24.17 -24.92 -19.63
N THR A 14 -23.77 -25.10 -18.37
CA THR A 14 -23.12 -24.06 -17.58
C THR A 14 -21.94 -23.59 -18.41
N GLY A 15 -22.07 -22.37 -18.93
CA GLY A 15 -21.01 -21.69 -19.64
C GLY A 15 -19.74 -21.78 -18.81
N ALA A 16 -18.64 -22.04 -19.50
CA ALA A 16 -17.31 -22.13 -18.92
C ALA A 16 -17.17 -21.11 -17.80
N SER A 17 -16.84 -21.57 -16.58
CA SER A 17 -16.26 -20.70 -15.58
C SER A 17 -15.21 -19.88 -16.30
N THR A 18 -15.45 -18.58 -16.42
CA THR A 18 -14.39 -17.66 -16.75
C THR A 18 -13.30 -18.02 -15.76
N SER A 19 -12.13 -18.39 -16.26
CA SER A 19 -10.96 -18.51 -15.40
C SER A 19 -10.89 -17.16 -14.72
N GLN A 20 -11.32 -17.07 -13.45
CA GLN A 20 -10.94 -15.97 -12.61
C GLN A 20 -9.42 -16.12 -12.57
N ALA A 21 -8.76 -15.39 -13.46
CA ALA A 21 -7.37 -15.03 -13.26
C ALA A 21 -7.37 -14.51 -11.83
N THR A 22 -6.76 -15.28 -10.93
CA THR A 22 -6.53 -14.87 -9.55
C THR A 22 -5.86 -13.52 -9.69
N SER A 23 -6.64 -12.45 -9.49
CA SER A 23 -6.10 -11.11 -9.59
C SER A 23 -4.93 -11.09 -8.62
N PRO A 24 -3.73 -10.61 -9.03
CA PRO A 24 -2.61 -10.49 -8.10
C PRO A 24 -2.88 -9.43 -7.00
N TYR A 25 -4.08 -8.86 -6.99
CA TYR A 25 -4.62 -8.00 -5.97
C TYR A 25 -4.70 -8.72 -4.60
N ASP A 26 -3.86 -8.27 -3.69
CA ASP A 26 -3.84 -8.66 -2.29
C ASP A 26 -4.72 -7.68 -1.49
N ALA A 27 -5.95 -8.11 -1.19
CA ALA A 27 -6.94 -7.32 -0.45
C ALA A 27 -6.58 -7.10 1.03
N GLU A 28 -5.67 -7.92 1.59
CA GLU A 28 -5.15 -7.67 2.93
C GLU A 28 -4.11 -6.55 2.92
N ARG A 29 -3.46 -6.32 1.79
CA ARG A 29 -2.35 -5.37 1.65
C ARG A 29 -2.76 -4.00 1.09
N PHE A 30 -3.77 -3.95 0.24
CA PHE A 30 -4.18 -2.73 -0.47
C PHE A 30 -5.68 -2.46 -0.34
N SER A 31 -6.04 -1.22 -0.04
CA SER A 31 -7.42 -0.80 0.17
C SER A 31 -8.32 -0.97 -1.06
N SER A 32 -7.75 -0.90 -2.27
CA SER A 32 -8.44 -1.17 -3.54
C SER A 32 -7.44 -1.54 -4.64
N LEU A 33 -7.98 -1.97 -5.78
CA LEU A 33 -7.21 -2.28 -6.98
C LEU A 33 -6.37 -1.09 -7.46
N THR A 34 -6.87 0.14 -7.34
CA THR A 34 -6.15 1.35 -7.78
C THR A 34 -4.91 1.61 -6.94
N GLN A 35 -4.95 1.38 -5.61
CA GLN A 35 -3.74 1.47 -4.78
C GLN A 35 -2.75 0.36 -5.12
N PHE A 36 -3.22 -0.84 -5.44
CA PHE A 36 -2.33 -1.92 -5.90
C PHE A 36 -1.62 -1.57 -7.22
N GLU A 37 -2.32 -1.00 -8.20
CA GLU A 37 -1.71 -0.51 -9.45
C GLU A 37 -0.70 0.61 -9.18
N ARG A 38 -1.01 1.53 -8.26
CA ARG A 38 -0.08 2.58 -7.82
C ARG A 38 1.19 1.97 -7.22
N TYR A 39 1.07 0.94 -6.39
CA TYR A 39 2.21 0.22 -5.83
C TYR A 39 3.10 -0.39 -6.92
N GLN A 40 2.51 -1.02 -7.95
CA GLN A 40 3.27 -1.52 -9.11
C GLN A 40 4.01 -0.39 -9.85
N GLY A 41 3.39 0.79 -9.96
CA GLY A 41 4.04 1.99 -10.49
C GLY A 41 5.23 2.44 -9.63
N LEU A 42 5.09 2.42 -8.30
CA LEU A 42 6.14 2.78 -7.35
C LEU A 42 7.31 1.78 -7.32
N GLN A 43 7.08 0.51 -7.66
CA GLN A 43 8.16 -0.48 -7.80
C GLN A 43 9.15 -0.12 -8.90
N LYS A 44 8.69 0.55 -9.96
CA LYS A 44 9.53 1.02 -11.07
C LYS A 44 10.33 2.28 -10.72
N ARG A 45 10.04 2.92 -9.59
CA ARG A 45 10.70 4.15 -9.14
C ARG A 45 11.78 3.83 -8.11
N LYS A 46 12.88 4.59 -8.18
CA LYS A 46 13.91 4.62 -7.14
C LYS A 46 13.44 5.54 -6.02
N ILE A 47 13.22 4.98 -4.82
CA ILE A 47 12.99 5.77 -3.61
C ILE A 47 14.36 6.23 -3.10
N TRP A 48 14.49 7.53 -2.92
CA TRP A 48 15.63 8.11 -2.22
C TRP A 48 15.25 8.21 -0.76
N SER A 49 16.04 7.60 0.12
CA SER A 49 15.93 7.86 1.56
C SER A 49 16.13 9.36 1.79
N GLU A 50 15.32 9.93 2.69
CA GLU A 50 15.40 11.35 3.01
C GLU A 50 16.82 11.78 3.41
N LYS A 51 17.09 13.06 3.18
CA LYS A 51 18.41 13.70 3.26
C LYS A 51 18.95 13.60 4.70
N GLN A 52 20.08 12.92 4.88
CA GLN A 52 20.79 12.92 6.16
C GLN A 52 21.41 14.30 6.39
N PHE A 53 21.16 14.88 7.55
CA PHE A 53 21.81 16.13 7.97
C PHE A 53 23.09 15.78 8.73
N ASN A 54 24.24 16.23 8.22
CA ASN A 54 25.50 16.14 8.94
C ASN A 54 25.54 17.24 10.00
N LEU A 55 24.95 16.97 11.16
CA LEU A 55 24.90 17.88 12.29
C LEU A 55 26.01 17.53 13.27
N THR A 56 26.94 18.47 13.50
CA THR A 56 27.94 18.34 14.55
C THR A 56 27.41 18.93 15.87
N PRO A 57 27.56 18.23 17.01
CA PRO A 57 27.08 18.72 18.31
C PRO A 57 27.59 20.13 18.67
N ASP A 58 28.86 20.41 18.36
CA ASP A 58 29.51 21.70 18.64
C ASP A 58 29.49 22.66 17.43
N GLY A 59 28.73 22.33 16.39
CA GLY A 59 28.65 23.10 15.17
C GLY A 59 27.77 24.35 15.28
N GLN A 60 27.69 25.09 14.18
CA GLN A 60 26.83 26.27 14.04
C GLN A 60 25.33 26.00 14.32
N PHE A 61 24.92 24.73 14.27
CA PHE A 61 23.54 24.29 14.47
C PHE A 61 23.30 23.61 15.84
N ARG A 62 24.18 23.80 16.83
CA ARG A 62 24.02 23.19 18.17
C ARG A 62 22.65 23.44 18.82
N HIS A 63 22.09 24.63 18.62
CA HIS A 63 20.78 24.99 19.17
C HIS A 63 19.62 24.20 18.51
N PHE A 64 19.78 23.85 17.24
CA PHE A 64 18.84 23.01 16.52
C PHE A 64 18.88 21.57 17.03
N ILE A 65 20.07 21.03 17.32
CA ILE A 65 20.22 19.70 17.93
C ILE A 65 19.54 19.67 19.31
N SER A 66 19.84 20.64 20.18
CA SER A 66 19.19 20.77 21.50
C SER A 66 17.66 20.82 21.39
N SER A 67 17.12 21.60 20.45
CA SER A 67 15.68 21.70 20.24
C SER A 67 15.04 20.40 19.74
N MET A 68 15.78 19.55 19.03
CA MET A 68 15.30 18.24 18.61
C MET A 68 15.36 17.21 19.73
N ASP A 69 16.39 17.27 20.56
CA ASP A 69 16.50 16.43 21.76
C ASP A 69 15.37 16.74 22.74
N ASP A 70 15.06 18.03 22.98
CA ASP A 70 13.93 18.46 23.83
C ASP A 70 12.57 17.92 23.34
N ARG A 71 12.44 17.66 22.04
CA ARG A 71 11.23 17.11 21.41
C ARG A 71 11.25 15.59 21.28
N ASN A 72 12.28 14.92 21.78
CA ASN A 72 12.54 13.50 21.57
C ASN A 72 12.57 13.11 20.08
N TRP A 73 13.07 13.99 19.22
CA TRP A 73 13.17 13.78 17.77
C TRP A 73 14.47 13.09 17.33
N GLY A 74 15.19 12.45 18.26
CA GLY A 74 16.44 11.74 17.99
C GLY A 74 16.39 10.73 16.83
N ARG A 75 15.21 10.15 16.57
CA ARG A 75 15.00 9.23 15.43
C ARG A 75 14.92 9.92 14.06
N LEU A 76 14.54 11.21 14.01
CA LEU A 76 14.49 11.98 12.76
C LEU A 76 15.90 12.37 12.30
N ILE A 77 16.79 12.69 13.25
CA ILE A 77 18.19 13.03 12.95
C ILE A 77 19.06 11.81 12.67
N ASN A 78 18.70 10.66 13.26
CA ASN A 78 19.40 9.40 13.08
C ASN A 78 18.44 8.34 12.50
N PRO A 79 18.04 8.48 11.22
CA PRO A 79 17.20 7.49 10.58
C PRO A 79 17.96 6.16 10.44
N PRO A 80 17.25 5.02 10.47
CA PRO A 80 17.86 3.71 10.22
C PRO A 80 18.62 3.68 8.89
N SER A 81 19.80 3.05 8.88
CA SER A 81 20.66 2.95 7.69
C SER A 81 20.07 2.07 6.58
N SER A 82 19.11 1.21 6.92
CA SER A 82 18.37 0.38 5.98
C SER A 82 16.88 0.60 6.18
N ILE A 83 16.17 0.72 5.05
CA ILE A 83 14.71 0.84 5.02
C ILE A 83 14.14 -0.29 4.18
N ASN A 84 13.00 -0.83 4.61
CA ASN A 84 12.24 -1.75 3.77
C ASN A 84 11.48 -0.93 2.72
N VAL A 85 12.07 -0.80 1.54
CA VAL A 85 11.52 0.02 0.44
C VAL A 85 10.13 -0.44 0.05
N ASP A 86 9.82 -1.73 0.14
CA ASP A 86 8.50 -2.25 -0.21
C ASP A 86 7.43 -1.82 0.79
N LEU A 87 7.77 -1.69 2.08
CA LEU A 87 6.87 -1.09 3.08
C LEU A 87 6.61 0.39 2.79
N VAL A 88 7.65 1.13 2.41
CA VAL A 88 7.52 2.56 2.07
C VAL A 88 6.62 2.74 0.85
N ARG A 89 6.82 1.92 -0.19
CA ARG A 89 5.96 1.94 -1.40
C ARG A 89 4.51 1.60 -1.07
N GLU A 90 4.30 0.60 -0.24
CA GLU A 90 2.97 0.17 0.18
C GLU A 90 2.24 1.26 0.98
N PHE A 91 2.93 1.90 1.92
CA PHE A 91 2.42 3.05 2.66
C PHE A 91 2.00 4.18 1.70
N TYR A 92 2.88 4.58 0.78
CA TYR A 92 2.55 5.65 -0.18
C TYR A 92 1.49 5.24 -1.21
N ALA A 93 1.35 3.95 -1.48
CA ALA A 93 0.28 3.46 -2.34
C ALA A 93 -1.08 3.65 -1.66
N ASN A 94 -1.17 3.34 -0.36
CA ASN A 94 -2.41 3.31 0.41
C ASN A 94 -2.82 4.68 0.99
N VAL A 95 -1.87 5.57 1.29
CA VAL A 95 -2.16 6.90 1.87
C VAL A 95 -2.71 7.89 0.85
N MET A 96 -2.46 7.65 -0.44
CA MET A 96 -2.86 8.57 -1.49
C MET A 96 -4.34 8.36 -1.85
N PRO A 97 -5.16 9.42 -1.82
CA PRO A 97 -6.54 9.34 -2.27
C PRO A 97 -6.60 8.90 -3.73
N ILE A 98 -7.72 8.28 -4.10
CA ILE A 98 -7.92 7.82 -5.48
C ILE A 98 -8.24 9.03 -6.36
N ASP A 99 -9.16 9.86 -5.88
CA ASP A 99 -9.60 11.07 -6.56
C ASP A 99 -8.92 12.30 -5.93
N GLU A 100 -8.62 13.32 -6.75
CA GLU A 100 -7.97 14.55 -6.28
C GLU A 100 -8.84 15.35 -5.29
N ASP A 101 -10.15 15.20 -5.40
CA ASP A 101 -11.15 15.89 -4.56
C ASP A 101 -11.45 15.13 -3.25
N GLU A 102 -10.94 13.91 -3.07
CA GLU A 102 -11.16 13.11 -1.87
C GLU A 102 -10.27 13.61 -0.71
N PRO A 103 -10.82 13.81 0.50
CA PRO A 103 -10.02 14.21 1.64
C PRO A 103 -9.00 13.14 2.00
N TYR A 104 -7.80 13.57 2.41
CA TYR A 104 -6.79 12.66 2.94
C TYR A 104 -7.29 11.96 4.21
N SER A 105 -7.23 10.64 4.20
CA SER A 105 -7.42 9.83 5.40
C SER A 105 -6.18 9.95 6.29
N PHE A 106 -6.40 10.16 7.59
CA PHE A 106 -5.34 10.04 8.60
C PHE A 106 -5.02 8.56 8.93
N THR A 107 -5.78 7.63 8.38
CA THR A 107 -5.58 6.19 8.54
C THR A 107 -5.15 5.57 7.21
N THR A 108 -4.08 4.78 7.22
CA THR A 108 -3.56 4.04 6.06
C THR A 108 -3.35 2.57 6.41
N MET A 109 -3.17 1.71 5.41
CA MET A 109 -2.97 0.27 5.60
C MET A 109 -1.54 -0.12 5.23
N VAL A 110 -0.88 -0.91 6.08
CA VAL A 110 0.41 -1.55 5.76
C VAL A 110 0.43 -2.94 6.40
N ARG A 111 0.68 -3.97 5.59
CA ARG A 111 0.76 -5.40 5.95
C ARG A 111 -0.47 -5.89 6.72
N GLY A 112 -1.66 -5.55 6.21
CA GLY A 112 -2.93 -5.95 6.85
C GLY A 112 -3.26 -5.18 8.11
N ARG A 113 -2.53 -4.11 8.44
CA ARG A 113 -2.75 -3.33 9.66
C ARG A 113 -3.04 -1.88 9.33
N ALA A 114 -4.07 -1.35 9.97
CA ALA A 114 -4.35 0.08 9.98
C ALA A 114 -3.31 0.81 10.82
N LEU A 115 -2.73 1.86 10.26
CA LEU A 115 -1.87 2.83 10.91
C LEU A 115 -2.65 4.14 10.94
N GLY A 116 -2.89 4.69 12.14
CA GLY A 116 -3.63 5.94 12.36
C GLY A 116 -3.26 6.56 13.69
#